data_AF-A0A9C8K8L2-F1
#
_entry.id   AF-A0A9C8K8L2-F1
#
_cell.length_a   1.000
_cell.length_b   1.000
_cell.length_c   1.000
_cell.angle_alpha   90.00
_cell.angle_beta   90.00
_cell.angle_gamma   90.00
#
_symmetry.space_group_name_H-M   'P 1'
#
loop_
_entity.id
_entity.type
_entity.pdbx_description
1 polymer ?
#
loop_
_entity_poly.entity_id
_entity_poly.type
_entity_poly.pdbx_seq_one_letter_code
_entity_poly.pdbx_strand_id
1 'polypeptide(L)'
;MKIVFGILLFIHGLIHFMGFAKAFDFGSMAHFTKEVSKPMGLLWSLTGLLFIVSGILYLMKKETWPMLALSAVVVSQILIFMVWKDAKFGTIANVVILLIGISGYGHHQFDKMIRTETKQLLQNIQAENLPVISKAAIDRLPEIVQKWMQSSGVVG
;
A
#
# COMPACT_ATOMS: atom_id res chain seq x y z
N MET A 1 -6.62 8.37 10.90
CA MET A 1 -7.03 7.36 9.90
C MET A 1 -6.23 6.05 9.98
N LYS A 2 -4.90 6.10 10.20
CA LYS A 2 -4.06 4.87 10.27
C LYS A 2 -4.61 3.79 11.20
N ILE A 3 -4.95 4.13 12.45
CA ILE A 3 -5.49 3.16 13.41
C ILE A 3 -6.84 2.60 12.95
N VAL A 4 -7.74 3.46 12.45
CA VAL A 4 -9.08 3.05 11.97
C VAL A 4 -8.99 2.06 10.81
N PHE A 5 -8.12 2.33 9.83
CA PHE A 5 -7.92 1.41 8.70
C PHE A 5 -7.27 0.09 9.15
N GLY A 6 -6.29 0.15 10.05
CA GLY A 6 -5.72 -1.05 10.67
C GLY A 6 -6.79 -1.90 11.36
N ILE A 7 -7.63 -1.28 12.19
CA ILE A 7 -8.77 -1.95 12.85
C ILE A 7 -9.71 -2.58 11.82
N LEU A 8 -10.03 -1.88 10.72
CA LEU A 8 -10.87 -2.43 9.65
C LEU A 8 -10.25 -3.71 9.06
N LEU A 9 -8.95 -3.71 8.75
CA LEU A 9 -8.25 -4.88 8.22
C LEU A 9 -8.28 -6.05 9.22
N PHE A 10 -8.04 -5.79 10.51
CA PHE A 10 -8.09 -6.85 11.53
C PHE A 10 -9.49 -7.39 11.73
N ILE A 11 -10.50 -6.55 11.91
CA ILE A 11 -11.89 -6.99 12.12
C ILE A 11 -12.37 -7.76 10.89
N HIS A 12 -12.15 -7.23 9.69
CA HIS A 12 -12.57 -7.92 8.47
C HIS A 12 -11.84 -9.25 8.30
N GLY A 13 -10.53 -9.29 8.56
CA GLY A 13 -9.76 -10.54 8.57
C GLY A 13 -10.25 -11.56 9.59
N LEU A 14 -10.60 -11.11 10.81
CA LEU A 14 -11.15 -11.97 11.86
C LEU A 14 -12.52 -12.56 11.47
N ILE A 15 -13.38 -11.78 10.82
CA ILE A 15 -14.68 -12.25 10.33
C ILE A 15 -14.52 -13.37 9.31
N HIS A 16 -13.47 -13.35 8.48
CA HIS A 16 -13.20 -14.44 7.53
C HIS A 16 -12.94 -15.80 8.21
N PHE A 17 -12.45 -15.82 9.45
CA PHE A 17 -12.31 -17.09 10.18
C PHE A 17 -13.65 -17.74 10.55
N MET A 18 -14.78 -17.02 10.46
CA MET A 18 -16.10 -17.64 10.62
C MET A 18 -16.39 -18.65 9.49
N GLY A 19 -15.99 -18.36 8.26
CA GLY A 19 -16.14 -19.31 7.14
C GLY A 19 -15.28 -20.57 7.32
N PHE A 20 -14.08 -20.42 7.91
CA PHE A 20 -13.24 -21.54 8.31
C PHE A 20 -13.89 -22.37 9.42
N ALA A 21 -14.33 -21.74 10.50
CA ALA A 21 -15.00 -22.43 11.60
C ALA A 21 -16.25 -23.18 11.14
N LYS A 22 -17.04 -22.60 10.22
CA LYS A 22 -18.20 -23.27 9.60
C LYS A 22 -17.80 -24.53 8.82
N ALA A 23 -16.73 -24.48 8.04
CA ALA A 23 -16.31 -25.58 7.17
C ALA A 23 -15.73 -26.80 7.91
N PHE A 24 -15.30 -26.59 9.16
CA PHE A 24 -14.70 -27.62 10.02
C PHE A 24 -15.60 -27.96 11.23
N ASP A 25 -16.85 -27.51 11.22
CA ASP A 25 -17.85 -27.76 12.27
C ASP A 25 -17.40 -27.32 13.68
N PHE A 26 -16.63 -26.22 13.76
CA PHE A 26 -16.20 -25.61 15.02
C PHE A 26 -17.32 -24.77 15.66
N GLY A 27 -18.43 -25.43 16.01
CA GLY A 27 -19.59 -24.84 16.68
C GLY A 27 -20.81 -24.62 15.77
N SER A 28 -21.96 -24.31 16.37
CA SER A 28 -23.21 -24.08 15.66
C SER A 28 -23.28 -22.68 15.05
N MET A 29 -22.85 -22.58 13.79
CA MET A 29 -22.94 -21.34 13.01
C MET A 29 -24.33 -21.16 12.39
N ALA A 30 -25.30 -20.66 13.19
CA ALA A 30 -26.67 -20.40 12.74
C ALA A 30 -26.77 -19.32 11.64
N HIS A 31 -25.76 -18.45 11.52
CA HIS A 31 -25.71 -17.38 10.53
C HIS A 31 -25.30 -17.84 9.11
N PHE A 32 -24.72 -19.04 8.97
CA PHE A 32 -24.41 -19.61 7.65
C PHE A 32 -25.52 -20.57 7.25
N THR A 33 -26.32 -20.14 6.27
CA THR A 33 -27.41 -20.96 5.72
C THR A 33 -26.89 -21.95 4.67
N LYS A 34 -25.77 -21.64 4.03
CA LYS A 34 -25.12 -22.52 3.04
C LYS A 34 -24.02 -23.34 3.70
N GLU A 35 -23.87 -24.59 3.27
CA GLU A 35 -22.70 -25.39 3.64
C GLU A 35 -21.43 -24.82 3.00
N VAL A 36 -20.32 -24.91 3.72
CA VAL A 36 -18.99 -24.48 3.26
C VAL A 36 -18.11 -25.72 3.26
N SER A 37 -17.57 -26.09 2.10
CA SER A 37 -16.67 -27.25 2.01
C SER A 37 -15.33 -26.96 2.70
N LYS A 38 -14.63 -28.01 3.16
CA LYS A 38 -13.31 -27.86 3.82
C LYS A 38 -12.28 -27.08 2.99
N PRO A 39 -12.11 -27.32 1.68
CA PRO A 39 -11.21 -26.50 0.85
C PRO A 39 -11.62 -25.03 0.82
N MET A 40 -12.93 -24.75 0.81
CA MET A 40 -13.41 -23.37 0.87
C MET A 40 -13.11 -22.73 2.21
N GLY A 41 -13.31 -23.45 3.31
CA GLY A 41 -12.90 -23.01 4.65
C GLY A 41 -11.42 -22.64 4.73
N LEU A 42 -10.55 -23.39 4.07
CA LEU A 42 -9.12 -23.03 3.99
C LEU A 42 -8.89 -21.71 3.23
N LEU A 43 -9.62 -21.45 2.14
CA LEU A 43 -9.56 -20.15 1.45
C LEU A 43 -10.09 -19.00 2.31
N TRP A 44 -11.14 -19.24 3.10
CA TRP A 44 -11.61 -18.28 4.12
C TRP A 44 -10.51 -17.96 5.13
N SER A 45 -9.85 -18.98 5.69
CA SER A 45 -8.72 -18.80 6.62
C SER A 45 -7.55 -18.04 5.98
N LEU A 46 -7.15 -18.43 4.77
CA LEU A 46 -6.10 -17.74 4.00
C LEU A 46 -6.43 -16.26 3.78
N THR A 47 -7.69 -15.95 3.43
CA THR A 47 -8.15 -14.57 3.24
C THR A 47 -8.05 -13.77 4.54
N GLY A 48 -8.47 -14.36 5.66
CA GLY A 48 -8.32 -13.76 6.98
C GLY A 48 -6.87 -13.46 7.33
N LEU A 49 -5.97 -14.42 7.09
CA LEU A 49 -4.53 -14.23 7.30
C LEU A 49 -3.95 -13.13 6.39
N LEU A 50 -4.33 -13.06 5.12
CA LEU A 50 -3.86 -12.02 4.22
C LEU A 50 -4.24 -10.61 4.71
N PHE A 51 -5.47 -10.42 5.21
CA PHE A 51 -5.89 -9.14 5.80
C PHE A 51 -5.13 -8.82 7.09
N ILE A 52 -4.93 -9.79 7.99
CA ILE A 52 -4.17 -9.59 9.23
C ILE A 52 -2.72 -9.20 8.92
N VAL A 53 -2.06 -9.95 8.04
CA VAL A 53 -0.67 -9.66 7.63
C VAL A 53 -0.59 -8.31 6.93
N SER A 54 -1.54 -7.99 6.05
CA SER A 54 -1.61 -6.66 5.42
C SER A 54 -1.78 -5.55 6.46
N GLY A 55 -2.62 -5.74 7.48
CA GLY A 55 -2.79 -4.80 8.60
C GLY A 55 -1.50 -4.59 9.40
N ILE A 56 -0.77 -5.66 9.71
CA ILE A 56 0.54 -5.58 10.37
C ILE A 56 1.53 -4.79 9.51
N LEU A 57 1.66 -5.13 8.23
CA LEU A 57 2.57 -4.43 7.30
C LEU A 57 2.20 -2.95 7.16
N TYR A 58 0.91 -2.63 7.10
CA TYR A 58 0.42 -1.26 7.06
C TYR A 58 0.80 -0.48 8.33
N LEU A 59 0.66 -1.09 9.50
CA LEU A 59 1.08 -0.47 10.76
C LEU A 59 2.60 -0.29 10.85
N MET A 60 3.37 -1.23 10.32
CA MET A 60 4.84 -1.14 10.19
C MET A 60 5.31 -0.20 9.06
N LYS A 61 4.37 0.43 8.31
CA LYS A 61 4.67 1.28 7.14
C LYS A 61 5.50 0.56 6.07
N LYS A 62 5.31 -0.75 5.90
CA LYS A 62 6.00 -1.54 4.87
C LYS A 62 5.30 -1.36 3.53
N GLU A 63 6.05 -0.98 2.51
CA GLU A 63 5.56 -0.67 1.16
C GLU A 63 4.79 -1.81 0.47
N THR A 64 4.97 -3.05 0.93
CA THR A 64 4.30 -4.25 0.40
C THR A 64 2.85 -4.44 0.87
N TRP A 65 2.40 -3.71 1.90
CA TRP A 65 1.05 -3.87 2.46
C TRP A 65 -0.10 -3.77 1.43
N PRO A 66 -0.08 -2.85 0.42
CA PRO A 66 -1.20 -2.68 -0.49
C PRO A 66 -1.36 -3.89 -1.41
N MET A 67 -0.24 -4.49 -1.85
CA MET A 67 -0.26 -5.66 -2.73
C MET A 67 -0.96 -6.85 -2.06
N LEU A 68 -0.67 -7.08 -0.77
CA LEU A 68 -1.36 -8.11 0.01
C LEU A 68 -2.83 -7.74 0.26
N ALA A 69 -3.14 -6.48 0.58
CA ALA A 69 -4.52 -6.04 0.81
C ALA A 69 -5.40 -6.26 -0.43
N LEU A 70 -4.90 -5.85 -1.61
CA LEU A 70 -5.62 -5.97 -2.88
C LEU A 70 -5.82 -7.44 -3.27
N SER A 71 -4.80 -8.27 -3.07
CA SER A 71 -4.93 -9.72 -3.28
C SER A 71 -5.98 -10.34 -2.35
N ALA A 72 -5.99 -9.93 -1.06
CA ALA A 72 -7.00 -10.35 -0.09
C ALA A 72 -8.41 -9.92 -0.49
N VAL A 73 -8.58 -8.68 -0.98
CA VAL A 73 -9.89 -8.16 -1.46
C VAL A 73 -10.42 -9.00 -2.63
N VAL A 74 -9.58 -9.39 -3.58
CA VAL A 74 -10.00 -10.22 -4.72
C VAL A 74 -10.51 -11.58 -4.23
N VAL A 75 -9.74 -12.28 -3.39
CA VAL A 75 -10.16 -13.58 -2.85
C VAL A 75 -11.40 -13.45 -1.96
N SER A 76 -11.42 -12.43 -1.09
CA SER A 76 -12.56 -12.09 -0.23
C SER A 76 -13.84 -11.90 -1.03
N GLN A 77 -13.78 -11.15 -2.14
CA GLN A 77 -14.97 -10.86 -2.94
C GLN A 77 -15.49 -12.11 -3.66
N ILE A 78 -14.59 -13.00 -4.13
CA ILE A 78 -14.98 -14.30 -4.69
C ILE A 78 -15.73 -15.14 -3.64
N LEU A 79 -15.21 -15.22 -2.41
CA LEU A 79 -15.84 -15.96 -1.32
C LEU A 79 -17.21 -15.36 -0.96
N ILE A 80 -17.32 -14.03 -0.89
CA ILE A 80 -18.59 -13.35 -0.59
C ILE A 80 -19.63 -13.66 -1.66
N PHE A 81 -19.28 -13.67 -2.95
CA PHE A 81 -20.24 -14.04 -4.00
C PHE A 81 -20.73 -15.49 -3.87
N MET A 82 -19.88 -16.42 -3.43
CA MET A 82 -20.28 -17.83 -3.25
C MET A 82 -21.31 -18.04 -2.12
N VAL A 83 -21.31 -17.17 -1.10
CA VAL A 83 -22.24 -17.20 0.06
C VAL A 83 -22.95 -15.86 0.24
N TRP A 84 -23.39 -15.24 -0.86
CA TRP A 84 -23.91 -13.87 -0.90
C TRP A 84 -24.96 -13.54 0.17
N LYS A 85 -25.93 -14.44 0.39
CA LYS A 85 -27.01 -14.23 1.36
C LYS A 85 -26.49 -13.99 2.77
N ASP A 86 -25.41 -14.68 3.15
CA ASP A 86 -24.84 -14.67 4.50
C ASP A 86 -23.74 -13.59 4.64
N ALA A 87 -23.02 -13.25 3.55
CA ALA A 87 -21.78 -12.46 3.63
C ALA A 87 -21.77 -11.11 2.88
N LYS A 88 -22.86 -10.71 2.19
CA LYS A 88 -22.88 -9.50 1.33
C LYS A 88 -22.37 -8.21 1.97
N PHE A 89 -22.54 -8.03 3.28
CA PHE A 89 -22.07 -6.83 3.99
C PHE A 89 -20.54 -6.72 4.01
N GLY A 90 -19.83 -7.85 3.86
CA GLY A 90 -18.37 -7.85 3.68
C GLY A 90 -17.90 -7.07 2.45
N THR A 91 -18.76 -6.92 1.42
CA THR A 91 -18.41 -6.13 0.22
C THR A 91 -18.19 -4.65 0.56
N ILE A 92 -18.87 -4.11 1.57
CA ILE A 92 -18.65 -2.72 2.00
C ILE A 92 -17.22 -2.55 2.53
N ALA A 93 -16.75 -3.49 3.37
CA ALA A 93 -15.37 -3.49 3.85
C ALA A 93 -14.37 -3.65 2.70
N ASN A 94 -14.63 -4.56 1.75
CA ASN A 94 -13.79 -4.73 0.56
C ASN A 94 -13.69 -3.45 -0.27
N VAL A 95 -14.79 -2.72 -0.50
CA VAL A 95 -14.77 -1.46 -1.26
C VAL A 95 -13.90 -0.41 -0.57
N VAL A 96 -14.05 -0.24 0.75
CA VAL A 96 -13.23 0.70 1.52
C VAL A 96 -11.74 0.30 1.46
N ILE A 97 -11.43 -0.98 1.64
CA ILE A 97 -10.05 -1.49 1.58
C ILE A 97 -9.48 -1.35 0.17
N LEU A 98 -10.28 -1.56 -0.87
CA LEU A 98 -9.87 -1.43 -2.27
C LEU A 98 -9.47 0.02 -2.59
N LEU A 99 -10.29 1.00 -2.21
CA LEU A 99 -9.99 2.42 -2.47
C LEU A 99 -8.71 2.87 -1.77
N ILE A 100 -8.54 2.50 -0.50
CA ILE A 100 -7.35 2.84 0.28
C ILE A 100 -6.12 2.07 -0.27
N GLY A 101 -6.31 0.80 -0.65
CA GLY A 101 -5.28 -0.06 -1.23
C GLY A 101 -4.75 0.44 -2.56
N ILE A 102 -5.63 0.85 -3.48
CA ILE A 102 -5.23 1.42 -4.78
C ILE A 102 -4.46 2.73 -4.57
N SER A 103 -4.93 3.60 -3.67
CA SER A 103 -4.20 4.82 -3.31
C SER A 103 -2.82 4.52 -2.73
N GLY A 104 -2.72 3.55 -1.82
CA GLY A 104 -1.44 3.11 -1.24
C GLY A 104 -0.48 2.51 -2.26
N TYR A 105 -1.00 1.70 -3.19
CA TYR A 105 -0.22 1.14 -4.28
C TYR A 105 0.30 2.23 -5.23
N GLY A 106 -0.56 3.18 -5.61
CA GLY A 106 -0.18 4.31 -6.46
C GLY A 106 0.90 5.17 -5.81
N HIS A 107 0.81 5.43 -4.51
CA HIS A 107 1.84 6.18 -3.77
C HIS A 107 3.19 5.44 -3.79
N HIS A 108 3.20 4.13 -3.55
CA HIS A 108 4.43 3.34 -3.63
C HIS A 108 5.04 3.34 -5.04
N GLN A 109 4.21 3.20 -6.08
CA GLN A 109 4.69 3.21 -7.46
C GLN A 109 5.25 4.58 -7.85
N PHE A 110 4.63 5.66 -7.39
CA PHE A 110 5.12 7.02 -7.57
C PHE A 110 6.46 7.23 -6.86
N ASP A 111 6.59 6.84 -5.59
CA ASP A 111 7.84 6.96 -4.83
C ASP A 111 8.98 6.17 -5.49
N LYS A 112 8.68 4.97 -6.00
CA LYS A 112 9.63 4.16 -6.75
C LYS A 112 10.11 4.87 -8.02
N MET A 113 9.19 5.45 -8.79
CA MET A 113 9.51 6.23 -10.00
C MET A 113 10.42 7.41 -9.67
N ILE A 114 10.05 8.24 -8.69
CA ILE A 114 10.85 9.40 -8.26
C ILE A 114 12.25 8.99 -7.80
N ARG A 115 12.38 7.90 -7.02
CA ARG A 115 13.69 7.38 -6.59
C ARG A 115 14.55 6.95 -7.79
N THR A 116 13.95 6.29 -8.78
CA THR A 116 14.66 5.88 -10.00
C THR A 116 15.12 7.09 -10.82
N GLU A 117 14.23 8.05 -11.07
CA GLU A 117 14.57 9.27 -11.82
C GLU A 117 15.64 10.09 -11.11
N THR A 118 15.50 10.30 -9.79
CA THR A 118 16.49 11.02 -8.98
C THR A 118 17.86 10.34 -9.07
N LYS A 119 17.91 9.00 -8.97
CA LYS A 119 19.15 8.25 -9.11
C LYS A 119 19.78 8.43 -10.49
N GLN A 120 18.99 8.40 -11.56
CA GLN A 120 19.46 8.60 -12.93
C GLN A 120 19.98 10.02 -13.15
N LEU A 121 19.25 11.03 -12.69
CA LEU A 121 19.69 12.43 -12.77
C LEU A 121 21.02 12.65 -12.05
N LEU A 122 21.15 12.11 -10.82
CA LEU A 122 22.39 12.22 -10.05
C LEU A 122 23.55 11.43 -10.65
N GLN A 123 23.29 10.28 -11.27
CA GLN A 123 24.33 9.49 -11.98
C GLN A 123 24.80 10.14 -13.27
N ASN A 124 23.92 10.86 -13.97
CA ASN A 124 24.25 11.59 -15.19
C ASN A 124 25.05 12.88 -14.92
N ILE A 125 25.09 13.35 -13.66
CA ILE A 125 25.99 14.41 -13.25
C ILE A 125 27.38 13.78 -13.06
N GLN A 126 28.28 13.97 -14.03
CA GLN A 126 29.71 13.74 -13.83
C GLN A 126 30.24 14.77 -12.84
N ALA A 127 30.11 14.49 -11.54
CA ALA A 127 30.58 15.38 -10.48
C ALA A 127 32.08 15.71 -10.59
N GLU A 128 32.87 14.84 -11.23
CA GLU A 128 34.31 15.02 -11.43
C GLU A 128 34.67 16.08 -12.51
N ASN A 129 33.73 16.49 -13.36
CA ASN A 129 33.97 17.44 -14.47
C ASN A 129 33.12 18.71 -14.38
N LEU A 130 32.48 19.00 -13.24
CA LEU A 130 31.74 20.25 -13.07
C LEU A 130 32.73 21.41 -12.96
N PRO A 131 32.68 22.41 -13.88
CA PRO A 131 33.56 23.56 -13.79
C PRO A 131 33.26 24.35 -12.51
N VAL A 132 34.30 24.60 -11.72
CA VAL A 132 34.23 25.47 -10.56
C VAL A 132 33.84 26.88 -11.02
N ILE A 133 32.71 27.39 -10.52
CA ILE A 133 32.28 28.75 -10.84
C ILE A 133 33.09 29.71 -9.98
N SER A 134 34.16 30.25 -10.56
CA SER A 134 34.97 31.27 -9.91
C SER A 134 34.23 32.60 -9.82
N LYS A 135 34.65 33.47 -8.89
CA LYS A 135 34.14 34.85 -8.79
C LYS A 135 34.30 35.60 -10.12
N ALA A 136 35.41 35.41 -10.82
CA ALA A 136 35.67 36.03 -12.12
C ALA A 136 34.70 35.58 -13.22
N ALA A 137 34.13 34.38 -13.11
CA ALA A 137 33.18 33.86 -14.10
C ALA A 137 31.83 34.59 -14.07
N ILE A 138 31.47 35.22 -12.93
CA ILE A 138 30.19 35.90 -12.75
C ILE A 138 30.27 37.42 -12.93
N ASP A 139 31.46 38.01 -13.04
CA ASP A 139 31.67 39.47 -13.14
C ASP A 139 30.95 40.10 -14.34
N ARG A 140 30.69 39.31 -15.40
CA ARG A 140 30.01 39.77 -16.63
C ARG A 140 28.48 39.74 -16.51
N LEU A 141 27.94 39.16 -15.44
CA LEU A 141 26.51 39.04 -15.23
C LEU A 141 25.93 40.30 -14.56
N PRO A 142 24.63 40.59 -14.70
CA PRO A 142 23.99 41.68 -13.98
C PRO A 142 24.15 41.52 -12.46
N GLU A 143 24.25 42.65 -11.76
CA GLU A 143 24.54 42.69 -10.32
C GLU A 143 23.56 41.85 -9.47
N ILE A 144 22.29 41.77 -9.87
CA ILE A 144 21.27 40.95 -9.20
C ILE A 144 21.53 39.45 -9.33
N VAL A 145 22.06 39.01 -10.48
CA VAL A 145 22.41 37.61 -10.74
C VAL A 145 23.68 37.24 -9.97
N GLN A 146 24.67 38.14 -9.91
CA GLN A 146 25.87 37.95 -9.10
C GLN A 146 25.55 37.75 -7.62
N LYS A 147 24.72 38.64 -7.05
CA LYS A 147 24.26 38.54 -5.65
C LYS A 147 23.55 37.22 -5.38
N TRP A 148 22.67 36.80 -6.28
CA TRP A 148 21.96 35.53 -6.16
C TRP A 148 22.94 34.34 -6.17
N MET A 149 23.86 34.26 -7.14
CA MET A 149 24.84 33.18 -7.27
C MET A 149 25.78 33.07 -6.07
N GLN A 150 26.20 34.20 -5.51
CA GLN A 150 27.00 34.22 -4.29
C GLN A 150 26.19 33.74 -3.07
N SER A 151 24.92 34.16 -2.96
CA SER A 151 24.05 33.76 -1.85
C SER A 151 23.60 32.30 -1.90
N SER A 152 23.51 31.70 -3.10
CA SER A 152 23.12 30.30 -3.29
C SER A 152 24.28 29.32 -3.05
N GLY A 153 25.50 29.83 -2.80
CA GLY A 153 26.69 29.01 -2.57
C GLY A 153 27.22 28.32 -3.83
N VAL A 154 26.83 28.77 -5.02
CA VAL A 154 27.27 28.16 -6.29
C VAL A 154 28.67 28.61 -6.70
N VAL A 155 29.17 29.72 -6.11
CA VAL A 155 30.49 30.28 -6.35
C VAL A 155 31.46 29.71 -5.31
N GLY A 156 32.45 28.94 -5.76
CA GLY A 156 33.39 28.23 -4.89
C GLY A 156 34.00 27.03 -5.58
#